data_AF-A0A8S8Z9K5-F1
#
_entry.id   AF-A0A8S8Z9K5-F1
#
_cell.length_a   1.000
_cell.length_b   1.000
_cell.length_c   1.000
_cell.angle_alpha   90.00
_cell.angle_beta   90.00
_cell.angle_gamma   90.00
#
_symmetry.space_group_name_H-M   'P 1'
#
loop_
_entity.id
_entity.type
_entity.pdbx_description
1 polymer ?
#
loop_
_entity_poly.entity_id
_entity_poly.type
_entity_poly.pdbx_seq_one_letter_code
_entity_poly.pdbx_strand_id
1 'polypeptide(L)'
;MIAGPTELGIIVDSTTDPELVAYDLISQAEHSNDTMCFVITTSKSKATQIQKSLKKIISTVERSSIVKQSISKNGFIAVCKNQKDVIELANKIAPEHMELMVKDAKTLSKKILVLV
;
A
#
# COMPACT_ATOMS: atom_id res chain seq x y z
N MET A 1 -21.43 10.47 6.06
CA MET A 1 -20.43 10.40 4.98
C MET A 1 -21.12 9.96 3.70
N ILE A 2 -20.70 10.49 2.55
CA ILE A 2 -21.04 9.92 1.24
C ILE A 2 -19.99 8.84 0.96
N ALA A 3 -20.40 7.69 0.42
CA ALA A 3 -19.48 6.60 0.11
C ALA A 3 -18.51 6.99 -1.02
N GLY A 4 -17.22 6.73 -0.81
CA GLY A 4 -16.18 6.80 -1.84
C GLY A 4 -15.61 5.40 -2.13
N PRO A 5 -14.68 5.29 -3.08
CA PRO A 5 -13.95 4.05 -3.32
C PRO A 5 -13.20 3.60 -2.06
N THR A 6 -13.01 2.29 -1.91
CA THR A 6 -12.23 1.72 -0.82
C THR A 6 -10.74 1.99 -1.03
N GLU A 7 -10.02 2.31 0.06
CA GLU A 7 -8.60 2.67 0.00
C GLU A 7 -7.74 1.88 1.00
N LEU A 8 -6.51 1.53 0.59
CA LEU A 8 -5.48 0.94 1.45
C LEU A 8 -4.12 1.60 1.17
N GLY A 9 -3.54 2.21 2.19
CA GLY A 9 -2.14 2.60 2.22
C GLY A 9 -1.30 1.65 3.08
N ILE A 10 -0.09 1.34 2.64
CA ILE A 10 0.88 0.54 3.41
C ILE A 10 2.22 1.28 3.51
N ILE A 11 2.72 1.53 4.71
CA ILE A 11 4.10 2.01 4.93
C ILE A 11 5.00 0.82 5.21
N VAL A 12 6.10 0.72 4.46
CA VAL A 12 7.04 -0.40 4.54
C VAL A 12 8.49 0.08 4.69
N ASP A 13 9.28 -0.67 5.44
CA ASP A 13 10.72 -0.43 5.62
C ASP A 13 11.56 -1.57 5.02
N SER A 14 12.86 -1.59 5.32
CA SER A 14 13.77 -2.62 4.78
C SER A 14 13.48 -4.03 5.33
N THR A 15 12.84 -4.15 6.49
CA THR A 15 12.59 -5.39 7.21
C THR A 15 11.35 -6.15 6.71
N THR A 16 10.46 -5.46 5.99
CA THR A 16 9.19 -6.02 5.51
C THR A 16 9.39 -7.12 4.46
N ASP A 17 8.60 -8.19 4.54
CA ASP A 17 8.50 -9.20 3.48
C ASP A 17 7.70 -8.65 2.28
N PRO A 18 8.30 -8.53 1.08
CA PRO A 18 7.62 -8.06 -0.11
C PRO A 18 6.43 -8.91 -0.57
N GLU A 19 6.42 -10.22 -0.29
CA GLU A 19 5.28 -11.09 -0.67
C GLU A 19 4.06 -10.81 0.23
N LEU A 20 4.25 -10.57 1.52
CA LEU A 20 3.15 -10.19 2.43
C LEU A 20 2.49 -8.87 1.99
N VAL A 21 3.30 -7.85 1.68
CA VAL A 21 2.77 -6.58 1.14
C VAL A 21 1.96 -6.82 -0.14
N ALA A 22 2.41 -7.71 -1.01
CA ALA A 22 1.68 -8.01 -2.23
C ALA A 22 0.34 -8.71 -1.95
N TYR A 23 0.27 -9.59 -0.95
CA TYR A 23 -1.00 -10.20 -0.52
C TYR A 23 -1.98 -9.15 0.02
N ASP A 24 -1.53 -8.24 0.89
CA ASP A 24 -2.39 -7.19 1.47
C ASP A 24 -2.91 -6.21 0.38
N LEU A 25 -2.05 -5.85 -0.60
CA LEU A 25 -2.49 -5.05 -1.74
C LEU A 25 -3.55 -5.78 -2.59
N ILE A 26 -3.39 -7.09 -2.80
CA ILE A 26 -4.31 -7.90 -3.60
C ILE A 26 -5.64 -8.12 -2.88
N SER A 27 -5.61 -8.37 -1.56
CA SER A 27 -6.83 -8.58 -0.76
C SER A 27 -7.72 -7.35 -0.79
N GLN A 28 -7.16 -6.13 -0.81
CA GLN A 28 -7.96 -4.94 -0.99
C GLN A 28 -8.39 -4.74 -2.45
N ALA A 29 -7.46 -4.88 -3.39
CA ALA A 29 -7.71 -4.62 -4.82
C ALA A 29 -8.71 -5.60 -5.45
N GLU A 30 -8.95 -6.77 -4.84
CA GLU A 30 -9.97 -7.70 -5.34
C GLU A 30 -11.40 -7.24 -5.03
N HIS A 31 -11.63 -6.31 -4.09
CA HIS A 31 -12.98 -5.87 -3.75
C HIS A 31 -13.70 -5.22 -4.93
N SER A 32 -13.05 -4.24 -5.59
CA SER A 32 -13.64 -3.49 -6.72
C SER A 32 -12.57 -2.92 -7.66
N ASN A 33 -12.97 -2.62 -8.89
CA ASN A 33 -12.10 -2.03 -9.93
C ASN A 33 -11.67 -0.58 -9.63
N ASP A 34 -12.37 0.10 -8.72
CA ASP A 34 -12.09 1.47 -8.31
C ASP A 34 -11.32 1.57 -6.99
N THR A 35 -10.99 0.44 -6.34
CA THR A 35 -10.14 0.42 -5.15
C THR A 35 -8.80 1.07 -5.42
N MET A 36 -8.30 1.86 -4.46
CA MET A 36 -6.99 2.50 -4.49
C MET A 36 -6.06 1.86 -3.47
N CYS A 37 -5.00 1.20 -3.93
CA CYS A 37 -3.99 0.57 -3.07
C CYS A 37 -2.61 1.16 -3.33
N PHE A 38 -1.89 1.58 -2.28
CA PHE A 38 -0.55 2.15 -2.46
C PHE A 38 0.43 1.77 -1.37
N VAL A 39 1.72 1.83 -1.72
CA VAL A 39 2.82 1.61 -0.80
C VAL A 39 3.67 2.86 -0.69
N ILE A 40 4.12 3.21 0.53
CA ILE A 40 5.08 4.28 0.77
C ILE A 40 6.33 3.67 1.43
N THR A 41 7.50 3.95 0.87
CA THR A 41 8.78 3.46 1.41
C THR A 41 9.91 4.46 1.15
N THR A 42 11.01 4.35 1.87
CA THR A 42 12.26 5.05 1.53
C THR A 42 13.19 4.20 0.66
N SER A 43 12.88 2.90 0.48
CA SER A 43 13.77 1.96 -0.21
C SER A 43 13.30 1.66 -1.63
N LYS A 44 14.06 2.14 -2.61
CA LYS A 44 13.85 1.77 -4.02
C LYS A 44 13.97 0.26 -4.25
N SER A 45 14.89 -0.40 -3.54
CA SER A 45 15.05 -1.86 -3.62
C SER A 45 13.79 -2.57 -3.14
N LYS A 46 13.22 -2.15 -2.00
CA LYS A 46 11.98 -2.73 -1.46
C LYS A 46 10.80 -2.52 -2.41
N ALA A 47 10.66 -1.32 -2.98
CA ALA A 47 9.65 -1.04 -4.00
C ALA A 47 9.74 -1.99 -5.20
N THR A 48 10.95 -2.25 -5.73
CA THR A 48 11.14 -3.20 -6.83
C THR A 48 10.79 -4.64 -6.44
N GLN A 49 11.15 -5.06 -5.22
CA GLN A 49 10.82 -6.40 -4.72
C GLN A 49 9.30 -6.59 -4.58
N ILE A 50 8.58 -5.60 -4.05
CA ILE A 50 7.12 -5.62 -3.92
C ILE A 50 6.48 -5.68 -5.30
N GLN A 51 6.92 -4.83 -6.25
CA GLN A 51 6.38 -4.84 -7.61
C GLN A 51 6.58 -6.20 -8.30
N LYS A 52 7.73 -6.87 -8.08
CA LYS A 52 8.00 -8.21 -8.61
C LYS A 52 7.06 -9.25 -7.99
N SER A 53 6.89 -9.21 -6.68
CA SER A 53 6.01 -10.14 -5.94
C SER A 53 4.55 -9.96 -6.36
N LEU A 54 4.10 -8.71 -6.47
CA LEU A 54 2.76 -8.36 -6.93
C LEU A 54 2.49 -8.91 -8.34
N LYS A 55 3.41 -8.71 -9.29
CA LYS A 55 3.27 -9.27 -10.65
C LYS A 55 3.15 -10.80 -10.67
N LYS A 56 3.93 -11.49 -9.82
CA LYS A 56 3.92 -12.96 -9.69
C LYS A 56 2.59 -13.46 -9.10
N ILE A 57 2.12 -12.85 -8.02
CA ILE A 57 0.95 -13.33 -7.27
C ILE A 57 -0.35 -12.96 -7.99
N ILE A 58 -0.43 -11.80 -8.64
CA ILE A 58 -1.64 -11.39 -9.39
C ILE A 58 -2.04 -12.44 -10.44
N SER A 59 -1.08 -13.16 -11.05
CA SER A 59 -1.42 -14.20 -12.03
C SER A 59 -2.02 -15.47 -11.43
N THR A 60 -1.97 -15.65 -10.11
CA THR A 60 -2.40 -16.89 -9.44
C THR A 60 -3.74 -16.77 -8.72
N VAL A 61 -4.29 -15.57 -8.57
CA VAL A 61 -5.53 -15.34 -7.84
C VAL A 61 -6.77 -15.42 -8.73
N GLU A 62 -7.88 -15.93 -8.18
CA GLU A 62 -9.14 -16.15 -8.91
C GLU A 62 -9.67 -14.87 -9.55
N ARG A 63 -9.66 -13.76 -8.80
CA ARG A 63 -10.16 -12.45 -9.24
C ARG A 63 -9.08 -11.59 -9.92
N SER A 64 -8.11 -12.21 -10.59
CA SER A 64 -6.95 -11.51 -11.17
C SER A 64 -7.29 -10.38 -12.15
N SER A 65 -8.40 -10.47 -12.89
CA SER A 65 -8.84 -9.41 -13.81
C SER A 65 -9.19 -8.11 -13.07
N ILE A 66 -9.94 -8.21 -11.98
CA ILE A 66 -10.35 -7.08 -11.13
C ILE A 66 -9.11 -6.46 -10.47
N VAL A 67 -8.27 -7.31 -9.86
CA VAL A 67 -7.04 -6.88 -9.19
C VAL A 67 -6.11 -6.14 -10.16
N LYS A 68 -5.90 -6.66 -11.38
CA LYS A 68 -5.11 -5.99 -12.42
C LYS A 68 -5.69 -4.62 -12.77
N GLN A 69 -7.01 -4.54 -12.93
CA GLN A 69 -7.67 -3.29 -13.28
C GLN A 69 -7.53 -2.24 -12.17
N SER A 70 -7.83 -2.59 -10.92
CA SER A 70 -7.68 -1.71 -9.75
C SER A 70 -6.22 -1.23 -9.60
N ILE A 71 -5.26 -2.15 -9.54
CA ILE A 71 -3.84 -1.81 -9.34
C ILE A 71 -3.29 -0.98 -10.51
N SER A 72 -3.65 -1.30 -11.76
CA SER A 72 -3.15 -0.56 -12.93
C SER A 72 -3.70 0.87 -13.03
N LYS A 73 -4.94 1.08 -12.55
CA LYS A 73 -5.63 2.37 -12.65
C LYS A 73 -5.30 3.29 -11.48
N ASN A 74 -5.28 2.75 -10.27
CA ASN A 74 -5.25 3.55 -9.04
C ASN A 74 -4.03 3.24 -8.16
N GLY A 75 -3.29 2.17 -8.44
CA GLY A 75 -2.21 1.72 -7.58
C GLY A 75 -0.87 2.39 -7.85
N PHE A 76 -0.08 2.62 -6.80
CA PHE A 76 1.28 3.15 -6.94
C PHE A 76 2.20 2.76 -5.77
N ILE A 77 3.51 2.86 -6.00
CA ILE A 77 4.54 2.76 -4.96
C ILE A 77 5.31 4.07 -4.92
N ALA A 78 5.19 4.81 -3.82
CA ALA A 78 5.92 6.04 -3.57
C ALA A 78 7.25 5.74 -2.88
N VAL A 79 8.36 6.20 -3.49
CA VAL A 79 9.70 6.14 -2.89
C VAL A 79 10.09 7.53 -2.39
N CYS A 80 10.02 7.72 -1.08
CA CYS A 80 10.33 8.96 -0.37
C CYS A 80 11.81 9.06 -0.02
N LYS A 81 12.32 10.28 0.24
CA LYS A 81 13.74 10.47 0.57
C LYS A 81 14.06 10.06 2.01
N ASN A 82 13.11 10.26 2.92
CA ASN A 82 13.30 10.06 4.35
C ASN A 82 11.94 9.79 5.05
N GLN A 83 11.98 9.45 6.34
CA GLN A 83 10.78 9.12 7.12
C GLN A 83 9.80 10.30 7.27
N LYS A 84 10.29 11.54 7.31
CA LYS A 84 9.42 12.73 7.39
C LYS A 84 8.54 12.83 6.14
N ASP A 85 9.14 12.66 4.96
CA ASP A 85 8.42 12.67 3.69
C ASP A 85 7.38 11.52 3.61
N VAL A 86 7.71 10.34 4.19
CA VAL A 86 6.76 9.20 4.28
C VAL A 86 5.53 9.59 5.10
N ILE A 87 5.74 10.17 6.29
CA ILE A 87 4.66 10.58 7.20
C ILE A 87 3.83 11.70 6.58
N GLU A 88 4.48 12.69 5.98
CA GLU A 88 3.81 13.81 5.32
C GLU A 88 2.93 13.34 4.16
N LEU A 89 3.44 12.43 3.33
CA LEU A 89 2.66 11.86 2.23
C LEU A 89 1.48 11.03 2.74
N ALA A 90 1.69 10.16 3.73
CA ALA A 90 0.62 9.34 4.30
C ALA A 90 -0.50 10.20 4.90
N ASN A 91 -0.14 11.23 5.68
CA ASN A 91 -1.11 12.16 6.28
C ASN A 91 -1.82 13.03 5.24
N LYS A 92 -1.16 13.33 4.12
CA LYS A 92 -1.76 14.11 3.03
C LYS A 92 -2.75 13.29 2.21
N ILE A 93 -2.45 12.01 1.98
CA ILE A 93 -3.37 11.10 1.28
C ILE A 93 -4.56 10.77 2.19
N ALA A 94 -4.31 10.53 3.48
CA ALA A 94 -5.33 10.19 4.48
C ALA A 94 -6.26 9.05 4.02
N PRO A 95 -5.69 7.86 3.70
CA PRO A 95 -6.49 6.74 3.18
C PRO A 95 -7.50 6.24 4.21
N GLU A 96 -8.55 5.56 3.76
CA GLU A 96 -9.50 4.86 4.65
C GLU A 96 -8.79 3.89 5.60
N HIS A 97 -7.91 3.03 5.05
CA HIS A 97 -7.10 2.09 5.83
C HIS A 97 -5.60 2.38 5.68
N MET A 98 -4.87 2.28 6.79
CA MET A 98 -3.42 2.51 6.85
C MET A 98 -2.73 1.39 7.62
N GLU A 99 -1.87 0.64 6.94
CA GLU A 99 -1.05 -0.42 7.52
C GLU A 99 0.41 0.01 7.71
N LEU A 100 0.98 -0.35 8.86
CA LEU A 100 2.35 -0.03 9.24
C LEU A 100 3.18 -1.30 9.36
N MET A 101 3.73 -1.76 8.23
CA MET A 101 4.60 -2.93 8.18
C MET A 101 6.06 -2.52 8.37
N VAL A 102 6.37 -1.97 9.55
CA VAL A 102 7.70 -1.47 9.90
C VAL A 102 8.12 -1.96 11.28
N LYS A 103 9.42 -1.99 11.54
CA LYS A 103 9.96 -2.49 12.82
C LYS A 103 9.37 -1.75 14.03
N ASP A 104 9.29 -0.42 13.97
CA ASP A 104 8.83 0.44 15.07
C ASP A 104 7.42 1.02 14.84
N ALA A 105 6.47 0.16 14.43
CA ALA A 105 5.11 0.56 14.04
C ALA A 105 4.39 1.38 15.12
N LYS A 106 4.52 1.00 16.40
CA LYS A 106 3.90 1.72 17.54
C LYS A 106 4.39 3.16 17.71
N THR A 107 5.64 3.43 17.34
CA THR A 107 6.21 4.78 17.38
C THR A 107 5.76 5.60 16.18
N LEU A 108 5.73 4.97 15.00
CA LEU A 108 5.29 5.60 13.78
C LEU A 108 3.80 5.97 13.82
N SER A 109 2.95 5.08 14.34
CA SER A 109 1.49 5.30 14.40
C SER A 109 1.10 6.58 15.14
N LYS A 110 1.86 7.00 16.16
CA LYS A 110 1.65 8.26 16.88
C LYS A 110 1.79 9.52 16.02
N LYS A 111 2.39 9.40 14.83
CA LYS A 111 2.61 10.50 13.88
C LYS A 111 1.68 10.44 12.68
N ILE A 112 0.92 9.35 12.54
CA ILE A 112 -0.06 9.15 11.49
C ILE A 112 -1.39 9.71 11.97
N LEU A 113 -1.95 10.65 11.21
CA LEU A 113 -3.13 11.42 11.57
C LEU A 113 -4.38 10.99 10.78
N VAL A 114 -4.34 9.78 10.21
CA VAL A 114 -5.44 9.24 9.42
C VAL A 114 -6.69 9.17 10.31
N LEU A 115 -7.73 9.87 9.89
CA LEU A 115 -9.01 9.96 10.57
C LEU A 115 -9.86 8.77 10.10
N VAL A 116 -10.07 7.80 11.00
CA VAL A 116 -11.14 6.80 10.84
C VAL A 116 -12.34 7.24 11.64
#